data_AF-A0ABD6ASN9-F1
#
_entry.id   AF-A0ABD6ASN9-F1
#
_cell.length_a   1.000
_cell.length_b   1.000
_cell.length_c   1.000
_cell.angle_alpha   90.00
_cell.angle_beta   90.00
_cell.angle_gamma   90.00
#
_symmetry.space_group_name_H-M   'P 1'
#
loop_
_entity.id
_entity.type
_entity.pdbx_description
1 polymer ?
#
loop_
_entity_poly.entity_id
_entity_poly.type
_entity_poly.pdbx_seq_one_letter_code
_entity_poly.pdbx_strand_id
1 'polypeptide(L)'
;MRHPVESVLRGASGSTCRAANVVALSLVGFVVTFALYAVGVFSVSGGVVFIPSHAAVVGMLAAAAAGLARGGLVAAWTVSFGVLYGFRADHVFLGLSYRPLLGRVAIFVEPESLAVYGIEAVIVGTIPFVVARGLRYGVTSLRE
;
A
#
# COMPACT_ATOMS: atom_id res chain seq x y z
N MET A 1 27.35 -8.49 10.72
CA MET A 1 26.71 -7.16 10.77
C MET A 1 25.93 -6.98 9.47
N ARG A 2 24.66 -6.56 9.51
CA ARG A 2 23.89 -6.32 8.27
C ARG A 2 24.27 -4.97 7.67
N HIS A 3 24.32 -4.88 6.35
CA HIS A 3 24.59 -3.60 5.67
C HIS A 3 23.48 -2.58 6.01
N PRO A 4 23.78 -1.28 6.16
CA PRO A 4 22.79 -0.25 6.48
C PRO A 4 21.58 -0.25 5.52
N VAL A 5 21.81 -0.56 4.24
CA VAL A 5 20.75 -0.68 3.21
C VAL A 5 19.73 -1.78 3.56
N GLU A 6 20.20 -2.95 4.00
CA GLU A 6 19.30 -4.06 4.36
C GLU A 6 18.43 -3.72 5.57
N SER A 7 18.96 -2.92 6.50
CA SER A 7 18.24 -2.48 7.70
C SER A 7 17.11 -1.49 7.38
N VAL A 8 17.26 -0.70 6.32
CA VAL A 8 16.21 0.22 5.84
C VAL A 8 15.15 -0.56 5.06
N LEU A 9 15.58 -1.47 4.18
CA LEU A 9 14.67 -2.28 3.37
C LEU A 9 13.80 -3.20 4.22
N ARG A 10 14.38 -3.93 5.17
CA ARG A 10 13.66 -4.92 5.99
C ARG A 10 13.21 -4.39 7.36
N GLY A 11 13.69 -3.23 7.78
CA GLY A 11 13.45 -2.71 9.13
C GLY A 11 14.27 -3.46 10.18
N ALA A 12 13.99 -3.20 11.46
CA ALA A 12 14.64 -3.95 12.55
C ALA A 12 14.38 -5.45 12.38
N SER A 13 15.41 -6.29 12.52
CA SER A 13 15.35 -7.75 12.34
C SER A 13 14.17 -8.33 13.13
N GLY A 14 13.20 -8.93 12.45
CA GLY A 14 11.96 -9.41 13.08
C GLY A 14 11.41 -10.67 12.40
N SER A 15 10.97 -11.59 13.24
CA SER A 15 10.41 -12.92 13.00
C SER A 15 9.21 -13.00 12.03
N THR A 16 8.80 -14.22 11.68
CA THR A 16 7.61 -14.58 10.89
C THR A 16 6.34 -13.83 11.32
N CYS A 17 6.18 -13.55 12.62
CA CYS A 17 5.03 -12.83 13.17
C CYS A 17 4.91 -11.39 12.64
N ARG A 18 6.04 -10.70 12.38
CA ARG A 18 6.02 -9.35 11.79
C ARG A 18 5.65 -9.37 10.31
N ALA A 19 6.11 -10.38 9.57
CA ALA A 19 5.71 -10.57 8.17
C ALA A 19 4.20 -10.86 8.07
N ALA A 20 3.68 -11.72 8.95
CA ALA A 20 2.25 -12.00 9.03
C ALA A 20 1.42 -10.74 9.33
N ASN A 21 1.88 -9.87 10.24
CA ASN A 21 1.21 -8.60 10.53
C ASN A 21 1.20 -7.65 9.33
N VAL A 22 2.29 -7.59 8.55
CA VAL A 22 2.33 -6.76 7.33
C VAL A 22 1.36 -7.28 6.27
N VAL A 23 1.30 -8.59 6.07
CA VAL A 23 0.34 -9.22 5.16
C VAL A 23 -1.09 -8.97 5.65
N ALA A 24 -1.36 -9.15 6.94
CA ALA A 24 -2.67 -8.87 7.52
C ALA A 24 -3.07 -7.40 7.36
N LEU A 25 -2.17 -6.45 7.62
CA LEU A 25 -2.42 -5.02 7.41
C LEU A 25 -2.68 -4.68 5.94
N SER A 26 -1.94 -5.30 5.03
CA SER A 26 -2.15 -5.14 3.59
C SER A 26 -3.52 -5.67 3.16
N LEU A 27 -3.92 -6.85 3.65
CA LEU A 27 -5.24 -7.44 3.40
C LEU A 27 -6.37 -6.61 4.01
N VAL A 28 -6.21 -6.10 5.23
CA VAL A 28 -7.18 -5.20 5.85
C VAL A 28 -7.30 -3.90 5.06
N GLY A 29 -6.17 -3.30 4.66
CA GLY A 29 -6.16 -2.10 3.82
C GLY A 29 -6.86 -2.32 2.48
N PHE A 30 -6.65 -3.48 1.86
CA PHE A 30 -7.36 -3.91 0.66
C PHE A 30 -8.87 -3.98 0.89
N VAL A 31 -9.33 -4.73 1.88
CA VAL A 31 -10.76 -4.93 2.16
C VAL A 31 -11.45 -3.62 2.51
N VAL A 32 -10.84 -2.80 3.37
CA VAL A 32 -11.39 -1.50 3.77
C VAL A 32 -11.49 -0.57 2.57
N THR A 33 -10.44 -0.47 1.75
CA THR A 33 -10.44 0.43 0.59
C THR A 33 -11.47 -0.03 -0.44
N PHE A 34 -11.51 -1.33 -0.73
CA PHE A 34 -12.54 -1.91 -1.59
C PHE A 34 -13.95 -1.57 -1.09
N ALA A 35 -14.23 -1.80 0.20
CA ALA A 35 -15.54 -1.52 0.78
C ALA A 35 -15.91 -0.04 0.67
N LEU A 36 -14.97 0.88 0.95
CA LEU A 36 -15.21 2.33 0.87
C LEU A 36 -15.51 2.81 -0.55
N TYR A 37 -14.87 2.23 -1.57
CA TYR A 37 -15.22 2.49 -2.97
C TYR A 37 -16.57 1.86 -3.33
N ALA A 38 -16.80 0.61 -2.92
CA ALA A 38 -18.03 -0.13 -3.22
C ALA A 38 -19.29 0.55 -2.66
N VAL A 39 -19.20 1.15 -1.47
CA VAL A 39 -20.30 1.92 -0.86
C VAL A 39 -20.32 3.40 -1.26
N GLY A 40 -19.42 3.82 -2.16
CA GLY A 40 -19.37 5.19 -2.69
C GLY A 40 -18.85 6.26 -1.72
N VAL A 41 -18.23 5.86 -0.61
CA VAL A 41 -17.56 6.81 0.32
C VAL A 41 -16.34 7.43 -0.35
N PHE A 42 -15.59 6.64 -1.11
CA PHE A 42 -14.53 7.14 -1.97
C PHE A 42 -15.06 7.34 -3.39
N SER A 43 -14.86 8.54 -3.92
CA SER A 43 -15.18 8.87 -5.30
C SER A 43 -13.97 8.68 -6.21
N VAL A 44 -14.26 8.31 -7.46
CA VAL A 44 -13.28 8.30 -8.56
C VAL A 44 -13.35 9.66 -9.22
N SER A 45 -12.31 10.49 -9.05
CA SER A 45 -12.19 11.73 -9.82
C SER A 45 -11.93 11.34 -11.27
N GLY A 46 -12.77 11.78 -12.22
CA GLY A 46 -12.70 11.44 -13.65
C GLY A 46 -11.49 12.00 -14.40
N GLY A 47 -10.38 12.27 -13.71
CA GLY A 47 -9.13 12.73 -14.32
C GLY A 47 -8.38 11.57 -14.96
N VAL A 48 -7.74 11.85 -16.10
CA VAL A 48 -7.01 10.93 -17.00
C VAL A 48 -5.86 10.14 -16.32
N VAL A 49 -5.55 10.42 -15.06
CA VAL A 49 -4.53 9.70 -14.28
C VAL A 49 -5.23 8.77 -13.30
N PHE A 50 -5.18 7.47 -13.59
CA PHE A 50 -5.73 6.34 -12.83
C PHE A 50 -5.12 6.14 -11.43
N ILE A 51 -4.66 7.20 -10.75
CA ILE A 51 -4.22 7.09 -9.36
C ILE A 51 -5.44 7.37 -8.46
N PRO A 52 -6.04 6.35 -7.82
CA PRO A 52 -7.13 6.55 -6.87
C PRO A 52 -6.68 7.43 -5.71
N SER A 53 -7.02 8.72 -5.74
CA SER A 53 -6.50 9.73 -4.81
C SER A 53 -6.72 9.35 -3.34
N HIS A 54 -7.91 8.86 -3.00
CA HIS A 54 -8.26 8.42 -1.65
C HIS A 54 -7.42 7.21 -1.22
N ALA A 55 -7.30 6.18 -2.07
CA ALA A 55 -6.45 5.03 -1.79
C ALA A 55 -4.97 5.40 -1.69
N ALA A 56 -4.48 6.31 -2.54
CA ALA A 56 -3.12 6.80 -2.48
C ALA A 56 -2.86 7.50 -1.14
N VAL A 57 -3.78 8.34 -0.65
CA VAL A 57 -3.66 8.97 0.68
C VAL A 57 -3.61 7.92 1.79
N VAL A 58 -4.50 6.93 1.77
CA VAL A 58 -4.48 5.84 2.78
C VAL A 58 -3.17 5.05 2.70
N GLY A 59 -2.67 4.76 1.50
CA GLY A 59 -1.38 4.10 1.28
C GLY A 59 -0.21 4.94 1.82
N MET A 60 -0.21 6.26 1.57
CA MET A 60 0.79 7.18 2.10
C MET A 60 0.80 7.21 3.64
N LEU A 61 -0.38 7.24 4.27
CA LEU A 61 -0.51 7.20 5.72
C LEU A 61 0.02 5.88 6.30
N ALA A 62 -0.31 4.76 5.67
CA ALA A 62 0.21 3.45 6.06
C ALA A 62 1.74 3.37 5.94
N ALA A 63 2.29 3.91 4.85
CA ALA A 63 3.72 3.99 4.63
C ALA A 63 4.45 4.89 5.65
N ALA A 64 3.86 6.05 5.98
CA ALA A 64 4.37 6.92 7.02
C ALA A 64 4.35 6.23 8.39
N ALA A 65 3.27 5.54 8.73
CA ALA A 65 3.17 4.75 9.95
C ALA A 65 4.26 3.67 10.03
N ALA A 66 4.55 2.98 8.92
CA ALA A 66 5.67 2.03 8.85
C ALA A 66 7.02 2.70 9.09
N GLY A 67 7.24 3.92 8.57
CA GLY A 67 8.43 4.73 8.80
C GLY A 67 8.62 5.11 10.28
N LEU A 68 7.54 5.52 10.95
CA LEU A 68 7.53 5.82 12.39
C LEU A 68 7.77 4.57 13.24
N ALA A 69 7.10 3.46 12.94
CA ALA A 69 7.11 2.22 13.72
C ALA A 69 8.39 1.36 13.59
N ARG A 70 9.48 1.88 13.01
CA ARG A 70 10.74 1.16 12.70
C ARG A 70 10.54 -0.02 11.74
N GLY A 71 9.48 0.02 10.94
CA GLY A 71 9.23 -0.92 9.86
C GLY A 71 10.29 -0.83 8.76
N GLY A 72 10.22 -1.78 7.84
CA GLY A 72 11.01 -1.79 6.61
C GLY A 72 10.28 -1.11 5.47
N LEU A 73 11.04 -0.63 4.48
CA LEU A 73 10.50 -0.06 3.26
C LEU A 73 9.63 -1.07 2.49
N VAL A 74 9.99 -2.36 2.52
CA VAL A 74 9.16 -3.42 1.91
C VAL A 74 7.78 -3.48 2.55
N ALA A 75 7.67 -3.31 3.88
CA ALA A 75 6.38 -3.29 4.55
C ALA A 75 5.52 -2.09 4.12
N ALA A 76 6.15 -0.92 3.95
CA ALA A 76 5.46 0.26 3.42
C ALA A 76 4.91 0.00 2.01
N TRP A 77 5.70 -0.62 1.14
CA TRP A 77 5.25 -0.99 -0.21
C TRP A 77 4.12 -2.02 -0.18
N THR A 78 4.24 -3.08 0.61
CA THR A 78 3.22 -4.15 0.69
C THR A 78 1.87 -3.64 1.17
N VAL A 79 1.85 -2.78 2.20
CA VAL A 79 0.59 -2.23 2.70
C VAL A 79 0.01 -1.20 1.71
N SER A 80 0.84 -0.34 1.12
CA SER A 80 0.40 0.60 0.08
C SER A 80 -0.18 -0.12 -1.13
N PHE A 81 0.43 -1.22 -1.55
CA PHE A 81 -0.07 -2.07 -2.63
C PHE A 81 -1.45 -2.62 -2.31
N GLY A 82 -1.66 -3.21 -1.13
CA GLY A 82 -2.96 -3.76 -0.73
C GLY A 82 -4.07 -2.71 -0.80
N VAL A 83 -3.80 -1.52 -0.27
CA VAL A 83 -4.73 -0.38 -0.30
C VAL A 83 -5.08 0.04 -1.73
N LEU A 84 -4.07 0.29 -2.58
CA LEU A 84 -4.28 0.68 -3.97
C LEU A 84 -5.02 -0.40 -4.77
N TYR A 85 -4.70 -1.66 -4.53
CA TYR A 85 -5.31 -2.78 -5.23
C TYR A 85 -6.76 -3.03 -4.80
N GLY A 86 -7.18 -2.52 -3.63
CA GLY A 86 -8.59 -2.53 -3.19
C GLY A 86 -9.50 -1.71 -4.11
N PHE A 87 -9.01 -0.56 -4.61
CA PHE A 87 -9.72 0.23 -5.63
C PHE A 87 -9.93 -0.57 -6.92
N ARG A 88 -8.91 -1.31 -7.34
CA ARG A 88 -9.00 -2.16 -8.53
C ARG A 88 -10.08 -3.23 -8.38
N ALA A 89 -10.19 -3.84 -7.20
CA ALA A 89 -11.21 -4.85 -6.95
C ALA A 89 -12.63 -4.28 -7.15
N ASP A 90 -12.88 -3.04 -6.72
CA ASP A 90 -14.16 -2.36 -6.95
C ASP A 90 -14.42 -2.21 -8.45
N HIS A 91 -13.45 -1.64 -9.16
CA HIS A 91 -13.56 -1.42 -10.59
C HIS A 91 -13.80 -2.70 -11.40
N VAL A 92 -13.06 -3.78 -11.10
CA VAL A 92 -13.15 -5.04 -11.85
C VAL A 92 -14.37 -5.86 -11.46
N PHE A 93 -14.71 -5.96 -10.18
CA PHE A 93 -15.80 -6.84 -9.74
C PHE A 93 -17.18 -6.17 -9.83
N LEU A 94 -17.27 -4.89 -9.49
CA LEU A 94 -18.52 -4.13 -9.50
C LEU A 94 -18.71 -3.37 -10.82
N GLY A 95 -17.64 -2.72 -11.31
CA GLY A 95 -17.68 -1.96 -12.57
C GLY A 95 -17.83 -2.84 -13.82
N LEU A 96 -17.25 -4.05 -13.85
CA LEU A 96 -17.40 -5.01 -14.96
C LEU A 96 -18.39 -6.14 -14.64
N SER A 97 -19.41 -5.87 -13.83
CA SER A 97 -20.41 -6.87 -13.39
C SER A 97 -21.12 -7.59 -14.55
N TYR A 98 -21.20 -6.96 -15.73
CA TYR A 98 -21.73 -7.55 -16.96
C TYR A 98 -20.86 -8.69 -17.55
N ARG A 99 -19.60 -8.83 -17.13
CA ARG A 99 -18.70 -9.90 -17.56
C ARG A 99 -18.82 -11.15 -16.67
N PRO A 100 -18.58 -12.36 -17.22
CA PRO A 100 -18.54 -13.58 -16.43
C PRO A 100 -17.46 -13.49 -15.33
N LEU A 101 -17.72 -14.14 -14.19
CA LEU A 101 -16.85 -14.05 -13.01
C LEU A 101 -15.41 -14.46 -13.30
N LEU A 102 -15.21 -15.53 -14.08
CA LEU A 102 -13.87 -15.99 -14.47
C LEU A 102 -13.12 -14.93 -15.28
N GLY A 103 -13.81 -14.22 -16.17
CA GLY A 103 -13.23 -13.11 -16.92
C GLY A 103 -12.83 -11.94 -16.03
N ARG A 104 -13.63 -11.64 -15.00
CA ARG A 104 -13.30 -10.63 -13.99
C ARG A 104 -12.08 -11.03 -13.17
N VAL A 105 -11.99 -12.29 -12.73
CA VAL A 105 -10.81 -12.80 -12.00
C VAL A 105 -9.55 -12.72 -12.86
N ALA A 106 -9.62 -13.11 -14.14
CA ALA A 106 -8.49 -13.03 -15.07
C ALA A 106 -8.01 -11.59 -15.27
N ILE A 107 -8.95 -10.65 -15.46
CA ILE A 107 -8.65 -9.22 -15.54
C ILE A 107 -8.08 -8.74 -14.22
N PHE A 108 -8.57 -9.18 -13.07
CA PHE A 108 -8.06 -8.73 -11.77
C PHE A 108 -6.59 -9.10 -11.58
N VAL A 109 -6.18 -10.33 -11.88
CA VAL A 109 -4.81 -10.84 -11.68
C VAL A 109 -3.87 -10.58 -12.86
N GLU A 110 -4.27 -9.75 -13.82
CA GLU A 110 -3.49 -9.48 -15.01
C GLU A 110 -2.08 -8.93 -14.68
N PRO A 111 -1.00 -9.47 -15.27
CA PRO A 111 0.36 -9.12 -14.89
C PRO A 111 0.73 -7.65 -15.10
N GLU A 112 0.29 -7.06 -16.22
CA GLU A 112 0.58 -5.66 -16.57
C GLU A 112 0.13 -4.71 -15.46
N SER A 113 -1.06 -4.95 -14.97
CA SER A 113 -1.73 -4.09 -14.04
C SER A 113 -1.33 -4.41 -12.60
N LEU A 114 -0.98 -5.66 -12.28
CA LEU A 114 -0.19 -5.96 -11.06
C LEU A 114 1.11 -5.15 -11.04
N ALA A 115 1.81 -5.05 -12.18
CA ALA A 115 3.04 -4.27 -12.28
C ALA A 115 2.79 -2.77 -12.11
N VAL A 116 1.75 -2.21 -12.75
CA VAL A 116 1.36 -0.80 -12.59
C VAL A 116 1.08 -0.46 -11.12
N TYR A 117 0.19 -1.19 -10.45
CA TYR A 117 -0.10 -0.95 -9.03
C TYR A 117 1.10 -1.23 -8.11
N GLY A 118 1.97 -2.17 -8.49
CA GLY A 118 3.24 -2.41 -7.81
C GLY A 118 4.18 -1.21 -7.88
N ILE A 119 4.33 -0.61 -9.05
CA ILE A 119 5.14 0.60 -9.27
C ILE A 119 4.54 1.78 -8.49
N GLU A 120 3.22 1.98 -8.58
CA GLU A 120 2.53 3.02 -7.81
C GLU A 120 2.76 2.83 -6.31
N ALA A 121 2.65 1.62 -5.79
CA ALA A 121 2.90 1.32 -4.39
C ALA A 121 4.34 1.62 -3.96
N VAL A 122 5.32 1.41 -4.85
CA VAL A 122 6.71 1.80 -4.60
C VAL A 122 6.83 3.32 -4.50
N ILE A 123 6.22 4.07 -5.42
CA ILE A 123 6.28 5.54 -5.43
C ILE A 123 5.56 6.11 -4.20
N VAL A 124 4.29 5.73 -4.03
CA VAL A 124 3.41 6.15 -2.94
C VAL A 124 3.95 5.74 -1.57
N GLY A 125 4.57 4.56 -1.48
CA GLY A 125 5.12 4.05 -0.23
C GLY A 125 6.47 4.64 0.16
N THR A 126 7.31 5.03 -0.80
CA THR A 126 8.68 5.45 -0.49
C THR A 126 8.76 6.85 0.11
N ILE A 127 8.12 7.83 -0.51
CA ILE A 127 8.23 9.24 -0.08
C ILE A 127 7.76 9.43 1.38
N PRO A 128 6.55 8.98 1.76
CA PRO A 128 6.04 9.17 3.12
C PRO A 128 6.83 8.37 4.15
N PHE A 129 7.29 7.16 3.79
CA PHE A 129 8.14 6.35 4.66
C PHE A 129 9.45 7.07 4.98
N VAL A 130 10.14 7.62 3.97
CA VAL A 130 11.42 8.30 4.15
C VAL A 130 11.24 9.56 5.01
N VAL A 131 10.23 10.38 4.71
CA VAL A 131 9.91 11.58 5.49
C VAL A 131 9.61 11.22 6.95
N ALA A 132 8.72 10.27 7.18
CA ALA A 132 8.33 9.86 8.53
C ALA A 132 9.50 9.25 9.32
N ARG A 133 10.34 8.45 8.65
CA ARG A 133 11.54 7.88 9.27
C ARG A 133 12.55 8.96 9.63
N GLY A 134 12.78 9.94 8.75
CA GLY A 134 13.63 11.10 8.99
C GLY A 134 13.13 11.95 10.17
N LEU A 135 11.82 12.25 10.21
CA LEU A 135 11.19 12.96 11.32
C LEU A 135 11.43 12.26 12.66
N ARG A 136 11.26 10.93 12.70
CA ARG A 136 11.55 10.16 13.92
C ARG A 136 13.00 10.31 14.36
N TYR A 137 13.95 10.19 13.43
CA TYR A 137 15.37 10.35 13.76
C TYR A 137 15.67 11.75 14.31
N GLY A 138 15.12 12.80 13.69
CA GLY A 138 15.26 14.17 14.20
C GLY A 138 14.69 14.33 15.61
N VAL A 139 13.50 13.79 15.88
CA VAL A 139 12.89 13.84 17.22
C VAL A 139 13.72 13.07 18.26
N THR A 140 14.30 11.93 17.89
CA THR A 140 15.17 11.18 18.82
C THR A 140 16.47 11.91 19.10
N SER A 141 17.08 12.54 18.10
CA SER A 141 18.33 13.29 18.27
C SER A 141 18.17 14.58 19.08
N LEU A 142 16.97 15.17 19.14
CA LEU A 142 16.69 16.33 19.98
C LEU A 142 16.41 15.97 21.46
N ARG A 143 16.23 14.68 21.76
CA ARG A 143 15.95 14.16 23.11
C ARG A 143 17.19 13.63 23.82
N GLU A 144 18.28 13.47 23.09
CA GLU A 144 19.62 13.12 23.60
C GLU A 144 20.41 14.40 23.86
#